data_AF-A0A6N8BSW8-F1
#
_entry.id   AF-A0A6N8BSW8-F1
#
_cell.length_a   1.000
_cell.length_b   1.000
_cell.length_c   1.000
_cell.angle_alpha   90.00
_cell.angle_beta   90.00
_cell.angle_gamma   90.00
#
_symmetry.space_group_name_H-M   'P 1'
#
loop_
_entity.id
_entity.type
_entity.pdbx_description
1 polymer ?
#
loop_
_entity_poly.entity_id
_entity_poly.type
_entity_poly.pdbx_seq_one_letter_code
_entity_poly.pdbx_strand_id
1 'polypeptide(L)' 'MTLIDDLGAHNFDDAADLIGQLADVAAGRVRHIYRGACPDDLEGDKLRDADCPACRALIAADQAMGVTDAKIL' A
#
# COMPACT_ATOMS: atom_id res chain seq x y z
N MET A 1 3.46 -8.55 25.60
CA MET A 1 3.39 -7.20 25.02
C MET A 1 3.36 -7.40 23.52
N THR A 2 2.24 -7.12 22.86
CA THR A 2 1.91 -7.62 21.53
C THR A 2 2.67 -6.87 20.42
N LEU A 3 3.33 -7.63 19.54
CA LEU A 3 4.11 -7.23 18.35
C LEU A 3 3.24 -6.65 17.21
N ILE A 4 2.35 -5.70 17.52
CA ILE A 4 1.42 -5.13 16.52
C ILE A 4 1.41 -3.59 16.48
N ASP A 5 2.26 -2.93 17.28
CA ASP A 5 2.37 -1.47 17.28
C ASP A 5 3.43 -0.93 16.28
N ASP A 6 4.15 -1.80 15.58
CA ASP A 6 5.26 -1.40 14.68
C ASP A 6 4.88 -1.19 13.20
N LEU A 7 3.61 -1.39 12.81
CA LEU A 7 3.13 -1.10 11.44
C LEU A 7 3.08 0.41 11.12
N GLY A 8 3.54 1.26 12.04
CA GLY A 8 3.42 2.71 11.99
C GLY A 8 4.58 3.45 11.30
N ALA A 9 5.70 2.81 10.95
CA ALA A 9 6.87 3.53 10.46
C ALA A 9 7.81 2.70 9.56
N HIS A 10 7.30 2.02 8.54
CA HIS A 10 8.20 1.39 7.57
C HIS A 10 8.75 2.43 6.58
N ASN A 11 10.04 2.75 6.72
CA ASN A 11 10.81 3.36 5.65
C ASN A 11 11.01 2.31 4.53
N PHE A 12 10.81 2.71 3.28
CA PHE A 12 10.76 1.81 2.11
C PHE A 12 12.15 1.54 1.52
N ASP A 13 13.16 1.38 2.39
CA ASP A 13 14.57 1.48 1.99
C ASP A 13 15.15 0.17 1.41
N ASP A 14 14.49 -0.99 1.62
CA ASP A 14 14.86 -2.30 1.06
C ASP A 14 13.68 -2.97 0.31
N ALA A 15 13.97 -3.57 -0.84
CA ALA A 15 13.01 -4.29 -1.67
C ALA A 15 12.38 -5.50 -0.93
N ALA A 16 13.12 -6.14 -0.02
CA ALA A 16 12.60 -7.24 0.78
C ALA A 16 11.44 -6.80 1.69
N ASP A 17 11.58 -5.62 2.32
CA ASP A 17 10.56 -5.06 3.21
C ASP A 17 9.30 -4.65 2.43
N LEU A 18 9.48 -4.06 1.25
CA LEU A 18 8.37 -3.71 0.36
C LEU A 18 7.59 -4.96 -0.08
N ILE A 19 8.29 -6.04 -0.46
CA ILE A 19 7.66 -7.31 -0.82
C ILE A 19 6.88 -7.89 0.37
N GLY A 20 7.45 -7.83 1.58
CA GLY A 20 6.78 -8.28 2.81
C GLY A 20 5.46 -7.54 3.04
N GLN A 21 5.46 -6.22 2.89
CA GLN A 21 4.25 -5.40 3.04
C GLN A 21 3.19 -5.72 1.98
N LEU A 22 3.59 -5.88 0.72
CA LEU A 22 2.66 -6.28 -0.35
C LEU A 22 2.05 -7.66 -0.08
N ALA A 23 2.84 -8.60 0.46
CA ALA A 23 2.34 -9.91 0.86
C ALA A 23 1.34 -9.83 2.03
N ASP A 24 1.56 -8.93 2.99
CA ASP A 24 0.61 -8.68 4.09
C ASP A 24 -0.71 -8.07 3.60
N VAL A 25 -0.65 -7.15 2.63
CA VAL A 25 -1.84 -6.61 1.96
C VAL A 25 -2.59 -7.72 1.24
N ALA A 26 -1.91 -8.51 0.41
CA ALA A 26 -2.53 -9.59 -0.37
C ALA A 26 -3.16 -10.67 0.54
N ALA A 27 -2.60 -10.89 1.72
CA ALA A 27 -3.14 -11.82 2.71
C ALA A 27 -4.28 -11.24 3.58
N GLY A 28 -4.65 -9.96 3.38
CA GLY A 28 -5.68 -9.29 4.17
C GLY A 28 -5.26 -8.97 5.61
N ARG A 29 -3.95 -8.95 5.91
CA ARG A 29 -3.43 -8.60 7.25
C ARG A 29 -3.38 -7.09 7.48
N VAL A 30 -3.38 -6.30 6.41
CA VAL A 30 -3.41 -4.83 6.45
C VAL A 30 -4.85 -4.35 6.40
N ARG A 31 -5.29 -3.62 7.44
CA ARG A 31 -6.60 -2.96 7.43
C ARG A 31 -6.54 -1.67 6.61
N HIS A 32 -7.54 -1.49 5.75
CA HIS A 32 -7.71 -0.31 4.92
C HIS A 32 -8.57 0.74 5.64
N ILE A 33 -8.63 1.97 5.09
CA ILE A 33 -9.51 3.04 5.60
C ILE A 33 -10.95 2.87 5.08
N TYR A 34 -11.18 2.03 4.06
CA TYR A 34 -12.49 1.72 3.47
C TYR A 34 -13.27 2.96 2.98
N ARG A 35 -12.57 3.99 2.50
CA ARG A 35 -13.17 5.21 1.93
C ARG A 35 -13.67 5.06 0.49
N GLY A 36 -13.57 3.86 -0.09
CA GLY A 36 -13.94 3.62 -1.50
C GLY A 36 -13.01 4.31 -2.49
N ALA A 37 -11.71 4.41 -2.16
CA ALA A 37 -10.69 5.09 -2.96
C ALA A 37 -9.51 4.16 -3.31
N CYS A 38 -9.67 2.86 -3.04
CA CYS A 38 -8.66 1.85 -3.35
C CYS A 38 -8.79 1.40 -4.80
N PRO A 39 -7.72 0.87 -5.41
CA PRO A 39 -7.81 0.31 -6.75
C PRO A 39 -8.74 -0.90 -6.75
N ASP A 40 -9.82 -0.80 -7.52
CA ASP A 40 -10.78 -1.87 -7.76
C ASP A 40 -11.48 -1.67 -9.13
N ASP A 41 -12.42 -2.54 -9.47
CA ASP A 41 -13.14 -2.49 -10.74
C ASP A 41 -14.10 -1.29 -10.87
N LEU A 42 -14.44 -0.62 -9.77
CA LEU A 42 -15.33 0.55 -9.75
C LEU A 42 -14.54 1.85 -9.86
N GLU A 43 -13.49 1.98 -9.08
CA GLU A 43 -12.66 3.19 -8.96
C GLU A 43 -11.52 3.24 -9.99
N GLY A 44 -11.15 2.07 -10.54
CA GLY A 44 -10.08 1.89 -11.51
C GLY A 44 -8.77 1.40 -10.88
N ASP A 45 -8.05 0.57 -11.64
CA ASP A 45 -6.80 -0.09 -11.25
C ASP A 45 -5.64 0.87 -10.97
N LYS A 46 -5.71 2.10 -11.48
CA LYS A 46 -4.67 3.13 -11.33
C LYS A 46 -4.82 4.00 -10.09
N LEU A 47 -5.95 3.94 -9.39
CA LEU A 47 -6.19 4.80 -8.24
C LEU A 47 -5.37 4.37 -7.03
N ARG A 48 -4.89 5.33 -6.24
CA ARG A 48 -4.20 5.13 -4.95
C ARG A 48 -4.70 6.18 -3.96
N ASP A 49 -5.07 5.75 -2.77
CA ASP A 49 -5.41 6.64 -1.65
C ASP A 49 -4.17 6.85 -0.76
N ALA A 50 -3.66 8.08 -0.67
CA ALA A 50 -2.46 8.38 0.10
C ALA A 50 -2.60 8.11 1.61
N ASP A 51 -3.83 8.16 2.13
CA ASP A 51 -4.10 7.83 3.54
C ASP A 51 -4.17 6.31 3.75
N CYS A 52 -4.56 5.53 2.74
CA CYS A 52 -4.78 4.10 2.87
C CYS A 52 -3.46 3.31 3.05
N PRO A 53 -3.28 2.54 4.14
CA PRO A 53 -2.04 1.79 4.40
C PRO A 53 -1.61 0.85 3.27
N ALA A 54 -2.56 0.15 2.64
CA ALA A 54 -2.26 -0.72 1.52
C ALA A 54 -1.90 0.05 0.24
N CYS A 55 -2.57 1.18 -0.02
CA CYS A 55 -2.25 2.02 -1.17
C CYS A 55 -0.87 2.67 -1.01
N ARG A 56 -0.43 2.98 0.21
CA ARG A 56 0.95 3.45 0.46
C ARG A 56 2.01 2.43 0.05
N ALA A 57 1.78 1.14 0.33
CA ALA A 57 2.67 0.07 -0.15
C ALA A 57 2.68 -0.02 -1.69
N LEU A 58 1.52 0.13 -2.34
CA LEU A 58 1.43 0.19 -3.79
C LEU A 58 2.12 1.43 -4.38
N ILE A 59 2.00 2.61 -3.74
CA ILE A 59 2.69 3.83 -4.17
C ILE A 59 4.21 3.64 -4.11
N ALA A 60 4.73 3.04 -3.04
CA ALA A 60 6.15 2.74 -2.92
C ALA A 60 6.62 1.75 -4.01
N ALA A 61 5.80 0.75 -4.33
CA ALA A 61 6.06 -0.18 -5.42
C ALA A 61 6.04 0.49 -6.80
N ASP A 62 5.04 1.34 -7.06
CA ASP A 62 4.92 2.13 -8.28
C ASP A 62 6.18 3.00 -8.48
N GLN A 63 6.67 3.65 -7.42
CA GLN A 63 7.91 4.44 -7.45
C GLN A 63 9.15 3.58 -7.73
N ALA A 64 9.30 2.44 -7.04
CA ALA A 64 10.44 1.54 -7.24
C ALA A 64 10.47 0.94 -8.67
N MET A 65 9.30 0.74 -9.29
CA MET A 65 9.17 0.23 -10.65
C MET A 65 9.17 1.32 -11.73
N GLY A 66 9.14 2.60 -11.36
CA GLY A 66 9.03 3.71 -12.31
C GLY A 66 7.67 3.80 -13.02
N VAL A 67 6.61 3.32 -12.37
CA VAL A 67 5.23 3.50 -12.82
C VAL A 67 4.83 4.96 -12.65
N THR A 68 4.30 5.58 -13.71
CA THR A 68 4.02 7.03 -13.74
C THR A 68 2.56 7.39 -13.99
N ASP A 69 1.71 6.40 -14.25
CA ASP A 69 0.29 6.59 -14.55
C ASP A 69 -0.65 6.32 -13.36
N ALA A 70 -0.09 6.02 -12.18
CA ALA A 70 -0.86 5.93 -10.94
C ALA A 70 -1.45 7.30 -10.57
N LYS A 71 -2.74 7.31 -10.19
CA LYS A 71 -3.47 8.49 -9.74
C LYS A 71 -3.60 8.47 -8.23
N ILE A 72 -2.85 9.35 -7.56
CA ILE A 72 -2.88 9.50 -6.10
C ILE A 72 -3.96 10.53 -5.73
N LEU A 73 -4.87 10.14 -4.83
CA LEU A 73 -5.91 11.00 -4.24
C LEU A 73 -5.41 11.72 -2.98
#